data_AF-A0A924B1D4-F1
#
_entry.id   AF-A0A924B1D4-F1
#
_cell.length_a   1.000
_cell.length_b   1.000
_cell.length_c   1.000
_cell.angle_alpha   90.00
_cell.angle_beta   90.00
_cell.angle_gamma   90.00
#
_symmetry.space_group_name_H-M   'P 1'
#
loop_
_entity.id
_entity.type
_entity.pdbx_description
1 polymer ?
#
loop_
_entity_poly.entity_id
_entity_poly.type
_entity_poly.pdbx_seq_one_letter_code
_entity_poly.pdbx_strand_id
1 'polypeptide(L)'
;MTSSDFAPSDPQLQDIDGFAEALYELLQARGQSLGVMDIALEADGWFVDVELMFAVGPDMGVSVHTGAGEARYCELVGDDEERWLEHEIEGLDVFGSEADEHRQAQAMLVLTGLLDARRPLLTKA
;
A
#
# COMPACT_ATOMS: atom_id res chain seq x y z
N MET A 1 12.61 -20.37 -15.83
CA MET A 1 13.56 -19.67 -14.95
C MET A 1 12.84 -19.52 -13.64
N THR A 2 13.30 -20.23 -12.60
CA THR A 2 12.73 -20.17 -11.26
C THR A 2 13.07 -18.80 -10.68
N SER A 3 12.07 -17.92 -10.57
CA SER A 3 12.18 -16.69 -9.79
C SER A 3 12.62 -17.09 -8.39
N SER A 4 13.73 -16.55 -7.92
CA SER A 4 14.32 -17.01 -6.67
C SER A 4 13.55 -16.40 -5.51
N ASP A 5 12.88 -17.24 -4.73
CA ASP A 5 12.30 -16.96 -3.40
C ASP A 5 13.40 -16.58 -2.39
N PHE A 6 14.19 -15.54 -2.65
CA PHE A 6 15.12 -15.01 -1.65
C PHE A 6 14.38 -14.03 -0.76
N ALA A 7 14.43 -14.24 0.54
CA ALA A 7 14.02 -13.23 1.52
C ALA A 7 14.88 -11.95 1.37
N PRO A 8 14.33 -10.77 1.73
CA PRO A 8 15.12 -9.53 1.76
C PRO A 8 16.28 -9.65 2.74
N SER A 9 17.39 -8.99 2.40
CA SER A 9 18.52 -8.82 3.32
C SER A 9 18.21 -7.80 4.43
N ASP A 10 18.95 -7.81 5.53
CA ASP A 10 18.72 -6.87 6.66
C ASP A 10 18.65 -5.39 6.24
N PRO A 11 19.53 -4.87 5.35
CA PRO A 11 19.41 -3.50 4.87
C PRO A 11 18.12 -3.26 4.07
N GLN A 12 17.67 -4.25 3.30
CA GLN A 12 16.42 -4.14 2.54
C GLN A 12 15.20 -4.18 3.47
N LEU A 13 15.22 -4.99 4.53
CA LEU A 13 14.20 -4.97 5.56
C LEU A 13 14.10 -3.59 6.22
N GLN A 14 15.22 -2.93 6.50
CA GLN A 14 15.22 -1.56 7.04
C GLN A 14 14.60 -0.55 6.07
N ASP A 15 14.89 -0.66 4.78
CA ASP A 15 14.28 0.19 3.76
C ASP A 15 12.76 -0.04 3.64
N ILE A 16 12.33 -1.31 3.70
CA ILE A 16 10.92 -1.71 3.69
C ILE A 16 10.19 -1.18 4.92
N ASP A 17 10.76 -1.34 6.11
CA ASP A 17 10.21 -0.81 7.36
C ASP A 17 10.08 0.73 7.30
N GLY A 18 11.12 1.41 6.80
CA GLY A 18 11.08 2.86 6.63
C GLY A 18 10.03 3.33 5.62
N PHE A 19 9.82 2.57 4.54
CA PHE A 19 8.76 2.85 3.58
C PHE A 19 7.37 2.61 4.19
N ALA A 20 7.20 1.50 4.93
CA ALA A 20 5.97 1.17 5.64
C ALA A 20 5.61 2.26 6.67
N GLU A 21 6.59 2.76 7.43
CA GLU A 21 6.41 3.88 8.35
C GLU A 21 5.98 5.15 7.61
N ALA A 22 6.66 5.52 6.51
CA ALA A 22 6.29 6.68 5.71
C ALA A 22 4.87 6.57 5.12
N LEU A 23 4.46 5.37 4.69
CA LEU A 23 3.11 5.11 4.20
C LEU A 23 2.07 5.24 5.33
N TYR A 24 2.35 4.66 6.49
CA TYR A 24 1.49 4.77 7.67
C TYR A 24 1.30 6.23 8.12
N GLU A 25 2.40 6.99 8.23
CA GLU A 25 2.36 8.41 8.60
C GLU A 25 1.54 9.23 7.61
N LEU A 26 1.72 8.96 6.31
CA LEU A 26 0.95 9.65 5.26
C LEU A 26 -0.55 9.33 5.38
N LEU A 27 -0.89 8.05 5.58
CA LEU A 27 -2.28 7.61 5.76
C LEU A 27 -2.90 8.18 7.04
N GLN A 28 -2.16 8.26 8.15
CA GLN A 28 -2.61 8.94 9.37
C GLN A 28 -2.85 10.43 9.13
N ALA A 29 -1.91 11.12 8.46
CA ALA A 29 -1.98 12.55 8.20
C ALA A 29 -3.12 12.93 7.25
N ARG A 30 -3.49 12.06 6.31
CA ARG A 30 -4.53 12.32 5.29
C ARG A 30 -5.84 11.60 5.55
N GLY A 31 -5.82 10.51 6.32
CA GLY A 31 -6.91 9.54 6.46
C GLY A 31 -8.22 10.17 6.89
N GLN A 32 -8.20 11.02 7.93
CA GLN A 32 -9.40 11.71 8.39
C GLN A 32 -10.08 12.53 7.29
N SER A 33 -9.29 13.24 6.48
CA SER A 33 -9.81 14.05 5.36
C SER A 33 -10.35 13.20 4.20
N LEU A 34 -9.87 11.96 4.09
CA LEU A 34 -10.29 10.96 3.10
C LEU A 34 -11.47 10.11 3.60
N GLY A 35 -11.89 10.28 4.86
CA GLY A 35 -12.95 9.50 5.49
C GLY A 35 -12.51 8.12 5.97
N VAL A 36 -11.21 7.90 6.18
CA VAL A 36 -10.68 6.68 6.80
C VAL A 36 -10.99 6.70 8.29
N MET A 37 -11.58 5.62 8.80
CA MET A 37 -11.90 5.41 10.21
C MET A 37 -10.82 4.62 10.94
N ASP A 38 -10.21 3.66 10.26
CA ASP A 38 -9.18 2.80 10.83
C ASP A 38 -8.16 2.38 9.78
N ILE A 39 -6.93 2.12 10.24
CA ILE A 39 -5.77 1.73 9.41
C ILE A 39 -5.09 0.55 10.11
N ALA A 40 -5.05 -0.59 9.44
CA ALA A 40 -4.14 -1.68 9.79
C ALA A 40 -3.03 -1.74 8.75
N LEU A 41 -1.78 -1.86 9.20
CA LEU A 41 -0.62 -2.01 8.32
C LEU A 41 0.29 -3.11 8.88
N GLU A 42 0.75 -3.98 8.00
CA GLU A 42 1.70 -5.04 8.29
C GLU A 42 2.81 -5.05 7.24
N ALA A 43 4.06 -5.26 7.67
CA ALA A 43 5.19 -5.47 6.79
C ALA A 43 5.77 -6.85 7.09
N ASP A 44 5.77 -7.74 6.09
CA ASP A 44 6.32 -9.09 6.19
C ASP A 44 7.15 -9.44 4.94
N GLY A 45 8.45 -9.61 5.15
CA GLY A 45 9.40 -9.90 4.07
C GLY A 45 9.36 -8.82 2.98
N TRP A 46 8.93 -9.18 1.78
CA TRP A 46 8.84 -8.25 0.64
C TRP A 46 7.53 -7.45 0.58
N PHE A 47 6.56 -7.78 1.43
CA PHE A 47 5.21 -7.26 1.35
C PHE A 47 4.96 -6.19 2.41
N VAL A 48 4.29 -5.13 2.01
CA VAL A 48 3.66 -4.17 2.92
C VAL A 48 2.17 -4.15 2.58
N ASP A 49 1.37 -4.65 3.51
CA ASP A 49 -0.08 -4.79 3.35
C ASP A 49 -0.79 -3.76 4.24
N VAL A 50 -1.83 -3.14 3.69
CA VAL A 50 -2.61 -2.10 4.37
C VAL A 50 -4.09 -2.35 4.18
N GLU A 51 -4.83 -2.34 5.27
CA GLU A 51 -6.29 -2.33 5.28
C GLU A 51 -6.80 -0.97 5.76
N LEU A 52 -7.79 -0.45 5.06
CA LEU A 52 -8.36 0.88 5.30
C LEU A 52 -9.87 0.77 5.38
N MET A 53 -10.39 0.98 6.59
CA MET A 53 -11.82 1.07 6.82
C MET A 53 -12.30 2.50 6.58
N PHE A 54 -13.31 2.69 5.75
CA PHE A 54 -13.85 4.00 5.39
C PHE A 54 -15.25 4.23 5.98
N ALA A 55 -15.52 5.47 6.37
CA ALA A 55 -16.83 5.85 6.92
C ALA A 55 -17.96 5.77 5.88
N VAL A 56 -17.62 5.86 4.59
CA VAL A 56 -18.56 5.85 3.46
C VAL A 56 -17.94 5.11 2.30
N GLY A 57 -18.73 4.22 1.67
CA GLY A 57 -18.29 3.41 0.55
C GLY A 57 -17.51 2.17 1.00
N PRO A 58 -16.88 1.44 0.06
CA PRO A 58 -16.15 0.24 0.39
C PRO A 58 -14.86 0.51 1.18
N ASP A 59 -14.53 -0.47 2.00
CA ASP A 59 -13.23 -0.65 2.63
C ASP A 59 -12.23 -1.20 1.61
N MET A 60 -10.96 -0.89 1.79
CA MET A 60 -9.94 -1.14 0.78
C MET A 60 -8.72 -1.82 1.38
N GLY A 61 -8.15 -2.75 0.62
CA GLY A 61 -6.82 -3.31 0.86
C GLY A 61 -5.81 -2.79 -0.16
N VAL A 62 -4.56 -2.69 0.27
CA VAL A 62 -3.38 -2.43 -0.54
C VAL A 62 -2.36 -3.51 -0.23
N SER A 63 -1.76 -4.11 -1.26
CA SER A 63 -0.59 -4.96 -1.10
C SER A 63 0.54 -4.44 -1.96
N VAL A 64 1.68 -4.12 -1.33
CA VAL A 64 2.87 -3.59 -1.99
C VAL A 64 3.96 -4.65 -1.99
N HIS A 65 4.31 -5.18 -3.16
CA HIS A 65 5.48 -6.04 -3.32
C HIS A 65 6.71 -5.18 -3.59
N THR A 66 7.44 -4.81 -2.53
CA THR A 66 8.59 -3.90 -2.58
C THR A 66 9.72 -4.43 -3.46
N GLY A 67 10.00 -5.74 -3.43
CA GLY A 67 11.00 -6.39 -4.28
C GLY A 67 10.70 -6.37 -5.79
N ALA A 68 9.42 -6.36 -6.17
CA ALA A 68 8.98 -6.24 -7.56
C ALA A 68 8.74 -4.77 -7.97
N GLY A 69 8.61 -3.87 -6.98
CA GLY A 69 8.25 -2.48 -7.21
C GLY A 69 6.79 -2.31 -7.63
N GLU A 70 5.88 -3.11 -7.06
CA GLU A 70 4.47 -3.18 -7.49
C GLU A 70 3.53 -2.91 -6.32
N ALA A 71 2.41 -2.22 -6.57
CA ALA A 71 1.31 -2.09 -5.62
C ALA A 71 -0.02 -2.44 -6.28
N ARG A 72 -0.81 -3.28 -5.61
CA ARG A 72 -2.12 -3.76 -6.06
C ARG A 72 -3.18 -3.42 -5.02
N TYR A 73 -4.41 -3.25 -5.49
CA TYR A 73 -5.52 -2.76 -4.67
C TYR A 73 -6.69 -3.72 -4.73
N CYS A 74 -7.38 -3.89 -3.61
CA CYS A 74 -8.59 -4.71 -3.52
C CYS A 74 -9.68 -3.97 -2.74
N GLU A 75 -10.93 -4.36 -2.98
CA GLU A 75 -12.05 -4.05 -2.09
C GLU A 75 -12.21 -5.17 -1.07
N LEU A 76 -12.42 -4.82 0.19
CA LEU A 76 -12.70 -5.76 1.27
C LEU A 76 -14.22 -5.99 1.31
N VAL A 77 -14.70 -7.12 0.80
CA VAL A 77 -16.14 -7.40 0.59
C VAL A 77 -16.78 -8.26 1.70
N GLY A 78 -15.99 -8.67 2.69
CA GLY A 78 -16.41 -9.45 3.85
C GLY A 78 -15.24 -9.69 4.80
N ASP A 79 -15.46 -10.48 5.85
CA ASP A 79 -14.49 -10.69 6.93
C ASP A 79 -13.15 -11.30 6.46
N ASP A 80 -13.17 -12.09 5.37
CA ASP A 80 -11.98 -12.76 4.81
C ASP A 80 -11.99 -12.77 3.26
N GLU A 81 -12.78 -11.90 2.61
CA GLU A 81 -12.93 -11.90 1.15
C GLU A 81 -12.45 -10.59 0.53
N GLU A 82 -11.51 -10.73 -0.41
CA GLU A 82 -10.94 -9.63 -1.18
C GLU A 82 -11.36 -9.70 -2.64
N ARG A 83 -11.81 -8.57 -3.18
CA ARG A 83 -11.99 -8.39 -4.61
C ARG A 83 -10.88 -7.54 -5.19
N TRP A 84 -9.87 -8.20 -5.74
CA TRP A 84 -8.76 -7.55 -6.44
C TRP A 84 -9.24 -6.73 -7.64
N LEU A 85 -8.72 -5.51 -7.73
CA LEU A 85 -9.04 -4.56 -8.78
C LEU A 85 -8.03 -4.65 -9.92
N GLU A 86 -8.41 -4.18 -11.11
CA GLU A 86 -7.52 -4.12 -12.28
C GLU A 86 -6.48 -3.00 -12.18
N HIS A 87 -6.62 -2.11 -11.20
CA HIS A 87 -5.67 -1.03 -11.00
C HIS A 87 -4.43 -1.54 -10.27
N GLU A 88 -3.25 -1.18 -10.78
CA GLU A 88 -1.96 -1.49 -10.19
C GLU A 88 -0.97 -0.35 -10.50
N ILE A 89 0.04 -0.21 -9.64
CA ILE A 89 1.20 0.64 -9.89
C ILE A 89 2.41 -0.27 -10.05
N GLU A 90 3.23 0.01 -11.06
CA GLU A 90 4.54 -0.62 -11.27
C GLU A 90 5.65 0.44 -11.15
N GLY A 91 6.88 -0.02 -10.90
CA GLY A 91 8.07 0.83 -10.87
C GLY A 91 8.26 1.62 -9.56
N LEU A 92 7.68 1.14 -8.45
CA LEU A 92 8.00 1.64 -7.13
C LEU A 92 9.46 1.37 -6.80
N ASP A 93 10.16 2.40 -6.33
CA ASP A 93 11.57 2.32 -5.95
C ASP A 93 11.71 2.49 -4.45
N VAL A 94 11.63 1.38 -3.72
CA VAL A 94 11.66 1.36 -2.25
C VAL A 94 13.09 1.38 -1.70
N PHE A 95 14.08 0.94 -2.49
CA PHE A 95 15.43 0.67 -2.01
C PHE A 95 16.40 1.79 -2.34
N GLY A 96 17.27 2.13 -1.38
CA GLY A 96 18.34 3.10 -1.61
C GLY A 96 18.48 4.13 -0.49
N SER A 97 19.67 4.69 -0.37
CA SER A 97 20.07 5.62 0.70
C SER A 97 19.50 7.04 0.54
N GLU A 98 18.41 7.23 -0.20
CA GLU A 98 17.82 8.54 -0.38
C GLU A 98 16.90 8.92 0.79
N ALA A 99 16.93 10.21 1.14
CA ALA A 99 16.32 10.79 2.32
C ALA A 99 14.81 10.51 2.41
N ASP A 100 14.22 10.69 3.60
CA ASP A 100 12.80 10.50 3.90
C ASP A 100 11.83 11.03 2.83
N GLU A 101 12.21 12.09 2.11
CA GLU A 101 11.49 12.66 0.97
C GLU A 101 11.22 11.64 -0.16
N HIS A 102 12.17 10.75 -0.49
CA HIS A 102 11.99 9.73 -1.52
C HIS A 102 10.97 8.67 -1.09
N ARG A 103 11.10 8.17 0.15
CA ARG A 103 10.13 7.23 0.73
C ARG A 103 8.73 7.84 0.78
N GLN A 104 8.61 9.10 1.17
CA GLN A 104 7.35 9.83 1.15
C GLN A 104 6.78 9.98 -0.27
N ALA A 105 7.62 10.20 -1.28
CA ALA A 105 7.18 10.25 -2.66
C ALA A 105 6.61 8.90 -3.14
N GLN A 106 7.28 7.79 -2.82
CA GLN A 106 6.77 6.45 -3.15
C GLN A 106 5.46 6.14 -2.40
N ALA A 107 5.39 6.47 -1.12
CA ALA A 107 4.15 6.32 -0.33
C ALA A 107 3.00 7.15 -0.92
N MET A 108 3.28 8.35 -1.43
CA MET A 108 2.29 9.18 -2.11
C MET A 108 1.80 8.57 -3.42
N LEU A 109 2.66 7.89 -4.17
CA LEU A 109 2.24 7.15 -5.37
C LEU A 109 1.24 6.06 -4.99
N VAL A 110 1.54 5.25 -3.97
CA VAL A 110 0.64 4.20 -3.47
C VAL A 110 -0.70 4.78 -3.00
N LEU A 111 -0.70 5.87 -2.23
CA LEU A 111 -1.93 6.54 -1.81
C LEU A 111 -2.73 7.06 -3.03
N THR A 112 -2.06 7.63 -4.03
CA THR A 112 -2.74 8.15 -5.23
C THR A 112 -3.40 7.01 -6.01
N GLY A 113 -2.70 5.89 -6.20
CA GLY A 113 -3.24 4.70 -6.86
C GLY A 113 -4.43 4.12 -6.11
N LEU A 114 -4.37 4.05 -4.78
CA LEU A 114 -5.50 3.64 -3.95
C LEU A 114 -6.73 4.51 -4.20
N LEU A 115 -6.56 5.84 -4.20
CA LEU A 115 -7.67 6.78 -4.40
C LEU A 115 -8.26 6.68 -5.82
N ASP A 116 -7.42 6.44 -6.82
CA ASP A 116 -7.85 6.23 -8.20
C ASP A 116 -8.56 4.88 -8.37
N ALA A 117 -8.08 3.81 -7.73
CA ALA A 117 -8.70 2.49 -7.71
C ALA A 117 -10.06 2.50 -7.00
N ARG A 118 -10.18 3.29 -5.91
CA ARG A 118 -11.39 3.41 -5.10
C ARG A 118 -12.49 4.25 -5.77
N ARG A 119 -12.11 5.29 -6.52
CA ARG A 119 -13.05 6.27 -7.10
C ARG A 119 -14.21 5.63 -7.90
N PRO A 120 -14.00 4.62 -8.77
CA PRO A 120 -15.09 3.97 -9.51
C PRO A 120 -16.06 3.17 -8.63
N LEU A 121 -15.68 2.81 -7.41
CA LEU A 121 -16.53 2.04 -6.50
C LEU A 121 -17.52 2.94 -5.78
N LEU A 122 -17.13 4.18 -5.49
CA LEU A 122 -17.98 5.19 -4.84
C LEU A 122 -19.19 5.62 -5.67
N THR A 123 -19.12 5.48 -7.00
CA THR A 123 -20.21 5.85 -7.90
C THR A 123 -21.20 4.71 -8.15
N LYS A 124 -20.85 3.49 -7.73
CA LYS A 124 -21.69 2.29 -7.83
C LYS A 124 -22.46 1.98 -6.54
N ALA A 125 -22.15 2.68 -5.45
CA ALA A 125 -22.75 2.55 -4.13
C ALA A 125 -24.07 3.34 -3.99
#